data_AF-A0A968SF91-F1
#
_entry.id   AF-A0A968SF91-F1
#
_cell.length_a   1.000
_cell.length_b   1.000
_cell.length_c   1.000
_cell.angle_alpha   90.00
_cell.angle_beta   90.00
_cell.angle_gamma   90.00
#
_symmetry.space_group_name_H-M   'P 1'
#
loop_
_entity.id
_entity.type
_entity.pdbx_description
1 polymer ?
#
loop_
_entity_poly.entity_id
_entity_poly.type
_entity_poly.pdbx_seq_one_letter_code
_entity_poly.pdbx_strand_id
1 'polypeptide(L)' 'MSNLDSSVVAAVILPLLEAPRVLEELVARSQQLRPYDLQTLEPITHQAAKETMISTLTGLEYLGYVMLS' A
#
# COMPACT_ATOMS: atom_id res chain seq x y z
N MET A 1 -13.43 -4.58 3.26
CA MET A 1 -12.14 -4.55 3.99
C MET A 1 -11.16 -5.40 3.21
N SER A 2 -10.36 -4.78 2.34
CA SER A 2 -9.24 -5.46 1.71
C SER A 2 -8.16 -5.65 2.77
N ASN A 3 -7.99 -6.87 3.27
CA ASN A 3 -6.84 -7.19 4.12
C ASN A 3 -5.58 -6.95 3.28
N LEU A 4 -4.73 -6.02 3.70
CA LEU A 4 -3.36 -5.99 3.22
C LEU A 4 -2.71 -7.31 3.59
N ASP A 5 -2.27 -8.05 2.59
CA ASP A 5 -1.45 -9.23 2.78
C ASP A 5 -0.14 -8.83 3.49
N SER A 6 0.34 -9.67 4.40
CA SER A 6 1.61 -9.53 5.10
C SER A 6 2.80 -9.17 4.19
N SER A 7 2.78 -9.62 2.93
CA SER A 7 3.75 -9.27 1.88
C SER A 7 3.72 -7.80 1.48
N VAL A 8 2.53 -7.19 1.36
CA VAL A 8 2.38 -5.76 1.08
C VAL A 8 2.83 -4.95 2.29
N VAL A 9 2.48 -5.40 3.50
CA VAL A 9 2.94 -4.77 4.74
C VAL A 9 4.48 -4.79 4.82
N ALA A 10 5.10 -5.94 4.64
CA ALA A 10 6.55 -6.10 4.75
C ALA A 10 7.33 -5.33 3.68
N ALA A 11 6.79 -5.20 2.46
CA ALA A 11 7.54 -4.64 1.34
C ALA A 11 7.23 -3.17 1.03
N VAL A 12 6.15 -2.62 1.59
CA VAL A 12 5.69 -1.25 1.33
C VAL A 12 5.64 -0.40 2.59
N ILE A 13 5.15 -0.94 3.71
CA ILE A 13 5.02 -0.19 4.98
C ILE A 13 6.38 -0.12 5.70
N LEU A 14 7.09 -1.24 5.77
CA LEU A 14 8.38 -1.32 6.47
C LEU A 14 9.45 -0.34 5.92
N PRO A 15 9.61 -0.19 4.58
CA PRO A 15 10.53 0.81 4.02
C PRO A 15 10.21 2.26 4.40
N LEU A 16 8.95 2.60 4.74
CA LEU A 16 8.56 3.93 5.21
C LEU A 16 9.07 4.23 6.61
N LEU A 17 9.34 3.21 7.42
CA LEU A 17 9.93 3.38 8.75
C LEU A 17 11.42 3.71 8.65
N GLU A 18 12.08 3.32 7.56
CA GLU A 18 13.50 3.54 7.34
C GLU A 18 13.80 4.87 6.65
N ALA A 19 12.96 5.27 5.70
CA ALA A 19 13.14 6.51 4.95
C ALA A 19 11.84 7.01 4.30
N PRO A 20 11.73 8.33 4.02
CA PRO A 20 10.66 8.86 3.20
C PRO A 20 10.62 8.17 1.83
N ARG A 21 9.41 7.93 1.34
CA ARG A 21 9.14 7.38 0.00
C ARG A 21 8.00 8.14 -0.65
N VAL A 22 8.05 8.25 -1.97
CA VAL A 22 6.96 8.86 -2.73
C VAL A 22 5.83 7.85 -2.92
N LEU A 23 4.59 8.32 -2.88
CA LEU A 23 3.40 7.48 -2.98
C LEU A 23 3.41 6.57 -4.22
N GLU A 24 3.84 7.08 -5.36
CA GLU A 24 3.86 6.33 -6.63
C GLU A 24 4.83 5.14 -6.60
N GLU A 25 5.96 5.25 -5.89
CA GLU A 25 6.88 4.11 -5.70
C GLU A 25 6.23 2.99 -4.88
N LEU A 26 5.47 3.37 -3.85
CA LEU A 26 4.75 2.43 -3.00
C LEU A 26 3.63 1.72 -3.78
N VAL A 27 2.90 2.46 -4.61
CA VAL A 27 1.84 1.91 -5.47
C VAL A 27 2.41 0.97 -6.52
N ALA A 28 3.48 1.37 -7.21
CA ALA A 28 4.13 0.51 -8.19
C ALA A 28 4.62 -0.80 -7.56
N ARG A 29 5.23 -0.71 -6.37
CA ARG A 29 5.73 -1.87 -5.63
C ARG A 29 4.59 -2.76 -5.11
N SER A 30 3.48 -2.19 -4.66
CA SER A 30 2.32 -2.98 -4.22
C SER A 30 1.68 -3.74 -5.37
N GLN A 31 1.58 -3.14 -6.57
CA GLN A 31 1.06 -3.80 -7.77
C GLN A 31 1.99 -4.90 -8.29
N GLN A 32 3.31 -4.73 -8.19
CA GLN A 32 4.27 -5.79 -8.55
C GLN A 32 4.11 -7.03 -7.66
N LEU A 33 3.82 -6.83 -6.37
CA LEU A 33 3.65 -7.92 -5.41
C LEU A 33 2.26 -8.55 -5.47
N ARG A 34 1.23 -7.72 -5.68
CA ARG A 34 -0.17 -8.14 -5.79
C ARG A 34 -0.77 -7.54 -7.08
N PRO A 35 -0.56 -8.18 -8.24
CA PRO A 35 -1.10 -7.69 -9.50
C PRO A 35 -2.60 -7.96 -9.66
N TYR A 36 -3.16 -8.91 -8.88
CA TYR A 36 -4.56 -9.32 -8.96
C TYR A 36 -5.26 -9.17 -7.62
N ASP A 37 -6.55 -8.84 -7.64
CA ASP A 37 -7.37 -8.91 -6.45
C ASP A 37 -7.67 -10.37 -6.12
N LEU A 38 -7.40 -10.78 -4.89
CA LEU A 38 -7.53 -12.17 -4.45
C LEU A 38 -8.98 -12.64 -4.30
N GLN A 39 -9.96 -11.72 -4.25
CA GLN A 39 -11.38 -12.04 -4.17
C GLN A 39 -12.01 -12.12 -5.55
N THR A 40 -11.69 -11.17 -6.44
CA THR A 40 -12.29 -11.12 -7.78
C THR A 40 -11.45 -11.80 -8.86
N LEU A 41 -10.16 -12.03 -8.59
CA LEU A 41 -9.15 -12.49 -9.54
C LEU A 41 -8.93 -11.53 -10.73
N GLU A 42 -9.43 -10.30 -10.63
CA GLU A 42 -9.25 -9.28 -11.65
C GLU A 42 -7.95 -8.50 -11.43
N PRO A 43 -7.31 -7.99 -12.50
CA PRO A 43 -6.14 -7.13 -12.38
C PRO A 43 -6.45 -5.88 -11.54
N ILE A 44 -5.57 -5.56 -10.59
CA ILE A 44 -5.71 -4.34 -9.80
C ILE A 44 -5.26 -3.15 -10.66
N THR A 45 -6.20 -2.24 -10.92
CA THR A 45 -5.89 -0.99 -11.61
C THR A 45 -4.97 -0.12 -10.75
N HIS A 46 -4.16 0.71 -11.40
CA HIS A 46 -3.29 1.65 -10.69
C HIS A 46 -4.09 2.59 -9.77
N GLN A 47 -5.25 3.05 -10.23
CA GLN A 47 -6.16 3.87 -9.42
C GLN A 47 -6.63 3.13 -8.16
N ALA A 48 -7.07 1.87 -8.27
CA ALA A 48 -7.51 1.08 -7.13
C ALA A 48 -6.36 0.79 -6.14
N ALA A 49 -5.16 0.50 -6.65
CA ALA A 49 -3.97 0.34 -5.83
C ALA A 49 -3.60 1.63 -5.08
N LYS A 50 -3.73 2.78 -5.74
CA LYS A 50 -3.48 4.11 -5.17
C LYS A 50 -4.48 4.46 -4.08
N GLU A 51 -5.77 4.25 -4.32
CA GLU A 51 -6.83 4.47 -3.32
C GLU A 51 -6.62 3.60 -2.08
N THR A 52 -6.27 2.33 -2.29
CA THR A 52 -5.93 1.39 -1.21
C THR A 52 -4.72 1.90 -0.42
N MET A 53 -3.67 2.37 -1.12
CA MET A 53 -2.45 2.88 -0.50
C MET A 53 -2.73 4.13 0.34
N ILE A 54 -3.49 5.09 -0.20
CA ILE A 54 -3.88 6.30 0.53
C ILE A 54 -4.67 5.93 1.79
N SER A 55 -5.70 5.08 1.65
CA SER A 55 -6.51 4.65 2.80
C SER A 55 -5.66 3.97 3.87
N THR A 56 -4.69 3.16 3.47
CA THR A 56 -3.75 2.48 4.38
C THR A 56 -2.85 3.47 5.11
N LEU A 57 -2.23 4.39 4.36
CA LEU A 57 -1.30 5.37 4.90
C LEU A 57 -2.01 6.36 5.84
N THR A 58 -3.21 6.82 5.49
CA THR A 58 -4.03 7.66 6.38
C THR A 58 -4.40 6.89 7.66
N GLY A 59 -4.71 5.60 7.56
CA GLY A 59 -4.93 4.76 8.74
C GLY A 59 -3.69 4.63 9.63
N LEU A 60 -2.51 4.47 9.02
CA LEU A 60 -1.25 4.41 9.75
C LEU A 60 -0.84 5.75 10.38
N GLU A 61 -1.12 6.86 9.70
CA GLU A 61 -0.90 8.20 10.22
C GLU A 61 -1.78 8.47 11.44
N TYR A 62 -3.06 8.12 11.36
CA TYR A 62 -3.98 8.21 12.49
C TYR A 62 -3.49 7.40 13.71
N LEU A 63 -2.84 6.26 13.47
CA LEU A 63 -2.26 5.41 14.50
C LEU A 63 -0.86 5.87 14.96
N GLY A 64 -0.27 6.89 14.34
CA GLY A 64 1.04 7.44 14.68
C GLY A 64 2.23 6.62 14.17
N TYR A 65 2.03 5.71 13.21
CA TYR A 65 3.12 4.89 12.64
C TYR A 65 3.90 5.59 11.53
N VAL A 66 3.24 6.46 10.77
CA VAL A 66 3.84 7.22 9.68
C VAL A 66 3.39 8.67 9.76
N MET A 67 4.17 9.57 9.17
CA MET A 67 3.80 10.98 9.02
C MET A 67 3.69 11.28 7.54
N LEU A 68 2.51 11.70 7.08
CA LEU A 68 2.30 12.08 5.69
C LEU A 68 2.57 13.59 5.56
N SER A 69 3.27 13.97 4.50
CA SER A 69 3.71 15.35 4.24
C SER A 69 3.36 15.79 2.83
#